data_AF-A0A6P0TDA8-F1
#
_entry.id   AF-A0A6P0TDA8-F1
#
_cell.length_a   1.000
_cell.length_b   1.000
_cell.length_c   1.000
_cell.angle_alpha   90.00
_cell.angle_beta   90.00
_cell.angle_gamma   90.00
#
_symmetry.space_group_name_H-M   'P 1'
#
loop_
_entity.id
_entity.type
_entity.pdbx_description
1 polymer ?
#
loop_
_entity_poly.entity_id
_entity_poly.type
_entity_poly.pdbx_seq_one_letter_code
_entity_poly.pdbx_strand_id
1 'polypeptide(L)' 'MKPNYDAMTRAELRAYILQHRDDVEAIETFFARRSPDSEAVIFPPAKTEAEWQQQMETLRPIFEHKQD' A
#
# COMPACT_ATOMS: atom_id res chain seq x y z
N MET A 1 17.33 -12.26 -19.12
CA MET A 1 16.32 -11.28 -19.57
C MET A 1 15.40 -10.98 -18.40
N LYS A 2 14.99 -9.73 -18.23
CA LYS A 2 14.00 -9.37 -17.21
C LYS A 2 12.60 -9.82 -17.64
N PRO A 3 11.73 -10.25 -16.70
CA PRO A 3 10.32 -10.51 -17.00
C PRO A 3 9.60 -9.23 -17.44
N ASN A 4 8.46 -9.38 -18.11
CA ASN A 4 7.53 -8.27 -18.31
C ASN A 4 6.71 -8.06 -17.03
N TYR A 5 7.10 -7.08 -16.20
CA TYR A 5 6.41 -6.79 -14.94
C TYR A 5 4.97 -6.34 -15.17
N ASP A 6 4.69 -5.56 -16.21
CA ASP A 6 3.35 -5.03 -16.51
C ASP A 6 2.32 -6.14 -16.81
N ALA A 7 2.79 -7.27 -17.35
CA ALA A 7 1.94 -8.44 -17.58
C ALA A 7 1.65 -9.25 -16.30
N MET A 8 2.40 -9.04 -15.21
CA MET A 8 2.19 -9.76 -13.96
C MET A 8 1.03 -9.18 -13.17
N THR A 9 0.23 -10.05 -12.56
CA THR A 9 -0.68 -9.66 -11.48
C THR A 9 0.10 -9.09 -10.29
N ARG A 10 -0.59 -8.36 -9.41
CA ARG A 10 0.02 -7.82 -8.19
C ARG A 10 0.59 -8.93 -7.28
N ALA A 11 -0.03 -10.10 -7.25
CA ALA A 11 0.43 -11.25 -6.47
C ALA A 11 1.71 -11.86 -7.05
N GLU A 12 1.77 -12.04 -8.38
CA GLU A 12 2.95 -12.56 -9.07
C GLU A 12 4.15 -11.63 -8.94
N LEU A 13 3.95 -10.32 -9.17
CA LEU A 13 5.01 -9.34 -9.03
C LEU A 13 5.53 -9.25 -7.58
N ARG A 14 4.63 -9.36 -6.59
CA ARG A 14 5.04 -9.44 -5.18
C ARG A 14 5.88 -10.68 -4.89
N ALA A 15 5.47 -11.86 -5.39
CA ALA A 15 6.23 -13.10 -5.21
C ALA A 15 7.62 -13.01 -5.86
N TYR A 16 7.70 -12.42 -7.05
CA TYR A 16 8.96 -12.17 -7.76
C TYR A 16 9.91 -11.28 -6.94
N ILE A 17 9.44 -10.11 -6.48
CA ILE A 17 10.23 -9.16 -5.68
C ILE A 17 10.78 -9.80 -4.40
N LEU A 18 9.99 -10.65 -3.73
CA LEU A 18 10.44 -11.33 -2.51
C LEU A 18 11.63 -12.26 -2.74
N GLN A 19 11.76 -12.81 -3.95
CA GLN A 19 12.88 -13.64 -4.38
C GLN A 19 14.04 -12.82 -4.99
N HIS A 20 13.78 -11.59 -5.47
CA HIS A 20 14.71 -10.73 -6.20
C HIS A 20 14.72 -9.32 -5.58
N ARG A 21 15.15 -9.24 -4.31
CA ARG A 21 15.01 -8.02 -3.49
C ARG A 21 15.90 -6.86 -3.94
N ASP A 22 16.88 -7.13 -4.79
CA ASP A 22 17.80 -6.18 -5.41
C ASP A 22 17.31 -5.63 -6.76
N ASP A 23 16.24 -6.19 -7.33
CA ASP A 23 15.65 -5.69 -8.57
C ASP A 23 14.78 -4.46 -8.31
N VAL A 24 15.43 -3.29 -8.26
CA VAL A 24 14.79 -1.99 -8.01
C VAL A 24 13.68 -1.69 -9.01
N GLU A 25 13.82 -2.09 -10.28
CA GLU A 25 12.82 -1.84 -11.32
C GLU A 25 11.52 -2.61 -11.05
N ALA A 26 11.60 -3.84 -10.57
CA ALA A 26 10.43 -4.61 -10.17
C ALA A 26 9.73 -3.96 -8.96
N ILE A 27 10.51 -3.45 -8.00
CA ILE A 27 10.00 -2.72 -6.83
C ILE A 27 9.30 -1.42 -7.24
N GLU A 28 9.92 -0.62 -8.10
CA GLU A 28 9.35 0.62 -8.63
C GLU A 28 8.05 0.34 -9.39
N THR A 29 8.03 -0.67 -10.25
CA THR A 29 6.82 -1.08 -10.98
C THR A 29 5.69 -1.47 -10.02
N PHE A 30 6.01 -2.15 -8.91
CA PHE A 30 5.02 -2.53 -7.92
C PHE A 30 4.43 -1.32 -7.18
N PHE A 31 5.25 -0.33 -6.86
CA PHE A 31 4.80 0.91 -6.20
C PHE A 31 4.06 1.85 -7.14
N ALA A 32 4.41 1.89 -8.43
CA ALA A 32 3.71 2.68 -9.44
C ALA A 32 2.23 2.30 -9.60
N ARG A 33 1.86 1.07 -9.20
CA ARG A 33 0.46 0.58 -9.20
C ARG A 33 -0.37 1.05 -8.00
N ARG A 34 0.19 1.82 -7.09
CA ARG A 34 -0.57 2.41 -5.97
C ARG A 34 -1.58 3.42 -6.53
N SER A 35 -2.75 3.53 -5.91
CA SER A 35 -3.69 4.60 -6.22
C SER A 35 -3.02 5.97 -6.02
N PRO A 36 -3.38 6.98 -6.85
CA PRO A 36 -2.87 8.34 -6.70
C PRO A 36 -3.13 8.92 -5.32
N ASP A 37 -2.27 9.83 -4.86
CA ASP A 37 -2.48 10.52 -3.58
C ASP A 37 -3.74 11.39 -3.55
N SER A 38 -4.21 11.85 -4.72
CA SER A 38 -5.48 12.58 -4.84
C SER A 38 -6.71 11.76 -4.45
N GLU A 39 -6.60 10.43 -4.44
CA GLU A 39 -7.66 9.50 -4.02
C GLU A 39 -7.42 8.94 -2.61
N ALA A 40 -6.30 9.27 -1.98
CA ALA A 40 -5.94 8.77 -0.67
C ALA A 40 -6.63 9.58 0.44
N VAL A 41 -7.22 8.87 1.41
CA VAL A 41 -7.63 9.50 2.68
C VAL A 41 -6.40 9.60 3.58
N ILE A 42 -5.89 10.81 3.75
CA ILE A 42 -4.70 11.10 4.56
C ILE A 42 -5.14 11.49 5.97
N PHE A 43 -4.63 10.77 6.97
CA PHE A 43 -4.84 11.11 8.37
C PHE A 43 -3.57 11.74 8.95
N PRO A 44 -3.64 12.96 9.52
CA PRO A 44 -2.48 13.57 10.14
C PRO A 44 -2.01 12.76 11.35
N PRO A 45 -0.73 12.88 11.75
CA PRO A 45 -0.27 12.29 13.00
C PRO A 45 -0.95 12.98 14.19
N ALA A 46 -1.48 12.18 15.10
CA ALA A 46 -1.98 12.67 16.38
C ALA A 46 -0.83 13.28 17.20
N LYS A 47 -1.09 14.42 17.84
CA LYS A 47 -0.13 15.14 18.70
C LYS A 47 -0.37 14.86 20.18
N THR A 48 -1.52 14.28 20.52
CA THR A 48 -1.89 13.90 21.88
C THR A 48 -2.53 12.51 21.90
N GLU A 49 -2.55 11.88 23.08
CA GLU A 49 -3.21 10.59 23.28
C GLU A 49 -4.71 10.68 22.98
N ALA A 50 -5.38 11.77 23.37
CA ALA A 50 -6.81 11.95 23.11
C ALA A 50 -7.11 12.03 21.59
N GLU A 51 -6.27 12.75 20.84
CA GLU A 51 -6.36 12.82 19.38
C GLU A 51 -6.13 11.45 18.74
N TRP A 52 -5.18 10.67 19.27
CA TRP A 52 -4.92 9.31 18.80
C TRP A 52 -6.14 8.41 18.98
N GLN A 53 -6.76 8.42 20.17
CA GLN A 53 -7.95 7.63 20.45
C GLN A 53 -9.12 8.01 19.54
N GLN A 54 -9.37 9.30 19.34
CA GLN A 54 -10.42 9.77 18.42
C GLN A 54 -10.15 9.35 16.97
N GLN A 55 -8.90 9.38 16.53
CA GLN A 55 -8.51 8.94 15.20
C GLN A 55 -8.70 7.44 15.02
N MET A 56 -8.41 6.62 16.04
CA MET A 56 -8.65 5.17 15.99
C MET A 56 -10.14 4.83 15.93
N GLU A 57 -11.00 5.52 16.66
CA GLU A 57 -12.47 5.38 16.56
C GLU A 57 -12.95 5.68 15.13
N THR A 58 -12.42 6.74 14.51
CA THR A 58 -12.77 7.14 13.14
C THR A 58 -12.30 6.12 12.10
N LEU A 59 -11.12 5.52 12.30
CA LEU A 59 -10.54 4.55 11.38
C LEU A 59 -11.17 3.17 11.45
N ARG A 60 -11.70 2.77 12.62
CA ARG A 60 -12.28 1.46 12.86
C ARG A 60 -13.28 1.00 11.77
N PRO A 61 -14.34 1.76 11.43
CA PRO A 61 -15.28 1.33 10.40
C PRO A 61 -14.63 1.22 9.01
N ILE A 62 -13.62 2.04 8.70
CA ILE A 62 -12.90 2.00 7.41
C ILE A 62 -12.10 0.70 7.29
N PHE A 63 -11.53 0.21 8.39
CA PHE A 63 -10.82 -1.07 8.40
C PHE A 63 -11.78 -2.26 8.32
N GLU A 64 -12.94 -2.18 8.96
CA GLU A 64 -13.97 -3.23 8.94
C GLU A 64 -14.61 -3.39 7.55
N HIS A 65 -14.81 -2.28 6.82
CA HIS A 65 -15.42 -2.31 5.47
C HIS A 65 -14.44 -2.69 4.33
N LYS A 66 -13.14 -2.84 4.62
CA LYS A 66 -12.12 -3.22 3.62
C LYS A 66 -11.76 -4.71 3.63
N GLN A 67 -12.50 -5.54 4.39
CA GLN A 67 -12.30 -6.99 4.44
C GLN A 67 -13.12 -7.77 3.40
N ASP A 68 -13.96 -7.11 2.60
CA ASP A 68 -14.68 -7.67 1.44
C ASP A 68 -13.93 -7.39 0.12
#